data_AF-A0AB39L2B9-F1
#
_entry.id   AF-A0AB39L2B9-F1
#
_cell.length_a   1.000
_cell.length_b   1.000
_cell.length_c   1.000
_cell.angle_alpha   90.00
_cell.angle_beta   90.00
_cell.angle_gamma   90.00
#
_symmetry.space_group_name_H-M   'P 1'
#
loop_
_entity.id
_entity.type
_entity.pdbx_description
1 polymer ?
#
loop_
_entity_poly.entity_id
_entity_poly.type
_entity_poly.pdbx_seq_one_letter_code
_entity_poly.pdbx_strand_id
1 'polypeptide(L)'
;MTRRVKEPVAEVERTRNPESVVERSRSPLDLSSPQTPARQDSGPQRSGPQPVLRDPLDLSPRPAPAPSAPRGLARTVESRLYPAPAFGGLHQLTASHAVVRLNPRQAAIGSLFVTGTRGTAWEGEDRTTGAQSVHREQIGTAIPTPGNRPLVSFVNRDAVVVLRHVRSLRRALFIGAGGTMTVQTFDGSAIAVQGALGPGQRTVLTATRIGALLELRAESVPEQWDDGEIWREFAFTMTVGLGTLRR
;
A
#
# COMPACT_ATOMS: atom_id res chain seq x y z
N MET A 1 -8.08 21.85 -62.49
CA MET A 1 -8.30 20.60 -63.25
C MET A 1 -9.06 19.62 -62.38
N THR A 2 -10.11 19.05 -62.96
CA THR A 2 -11.24 18.32 -62.37
C THR A 2 -11.01 16.80 -62.25
N ARG A 3 -11.48 16.16 -61.16
CA ARG A 3 -12.25 14.88 -61.09
C ARG A 3 -12.47 14.51 -59.60
N ARG A 4 -13.67 14.45 -58.98
CA ARG A 4 -14.91 13.63 -59.20
C ARG A 4 -14.56 12.12 -59.22
N VAL A 5 -15.13 11.15 -58.49
CA VAL A 5 -16.32 10.91 -57.62
C VAL A 5 -16.08 9.57 -56.89
N LYS A 6 -16.75 9.28 -55.76
CA LYS A 6 -17.69 8.13 -55.57
C LYS A 6 -17.65 7.48 -54.18
N GLU A 7 -18.59 7.89 -53.32
CA GLU A 7 -19.29 6.94 -52.43
C GLU A 7 -20.35 6.17 -53.24
N PRO A 8 -20.73 4.96 -52.78
CA PRO A 8 -22.10 4.84 -52.27
C PRO A 8 -22.30 3.91 -51.05
N VAL A 9 -23.46 4.14 -50.46
CA VAL A 9 -24.19 3.56 -49.32
C VAL A 9 -24.73 2.14 -49.56
N ALA A 10 -24.89 1.34 -48.48
CA ALA A 10 -26.06 0.50 -48.12
C ALA A 10 -25.66 -0.43 -46.93
N GLU A 11 -26.21 -0.39 -45.71
CA GLU A 11 -27.58 -0.51 -45.15
C GLU A 11 -28.08 -1.97 -44.94
N VAL A 12 -28.58 -2.20 -43.71
CA VAL A 12 -29.54 -3.21 -43.20
C VAL A 12 -29.12 -4.69 -43.08
N GLU A 13 -29.03 -5.18 -41.84
CA GLU A 13 -29.90 -6.30 -41.44
C GLU A 13 -30.27 -6.28 -39.95
N ARG A 14 -31.58 -6.20 -39.71
CA ARG A 14 -32.27 -6.37 -38.43
C ARG A 14 -32.81 -7.80 -38.37
N THR A 15 -32.59 -8.49 -37.26
CA THR A 15 -33.40 -9.64 -36.81
C THR A 15 -33.38 -9.60 -35.28
N ARG A 16 -34.37 -8.98 -34.62
CA ARG A 16 -35.60 -9.59 -34.06
C ARG A 16 -35.39 -10.92 -33.29
N ASN A 17 -35.39 -10.75 -31.96
CA ASN A 17 -35.90 -11.60 -30.86
C ASN A 17 -37.05 -12.57 -31.26
N PRO A 18 -37.38 -13.65 -30.51
CA PRO A 18 -37.84 -13.52 -29.11
C PRO A 18 -37.71 -14.75 -28.15
N GLU A 19 -38.14 -14.50 -26.90
CA GLU A 19 -38.80 -15.46 -25.96
C GLU A 19 -37.98 -16.63 -25.38
N SER A 20 -38.24 -17.17 -24.19
CA SER A 20 -38.85 -16.82 -22.89
C SER A 20 -38.85 -18.15 -22.06
N VAL A 21 -39.45 -18.18 -20.87
CA VAL A 21 -39.85 -19.40 -20.09
C VAL A 21 -38.77 -19.88 -19.08
N VAL A 22 -38.84 -19.49 -17.78
CA VAL A 22 -39.56 -20.16 -16.64
C VAL A 22 -38.62 -21.20 -15.97
N GLU A 23 -38.53 -21.48 -14.67
CA GLU A 23 -39.31 -21.23 -13.47
C GLU A 23 -38.40 -21.43 -12.24
N ARG A 24 -38.77 -20.76 -11.13
CA ARG A 24 -38.78 -21.22 -9.73
C ARG A 24 -37.89 -22.41 -9.33
N SER A 25 -37.07 -22.17 -8.31
CA SER A 25 -37.20 -22.92 -7.05
C SER A 25 -36.64 -22.13 -5.87
N ARG A 26 -37.55 -21.72 -4.99
CA ARG A 26 -37.29 -21.41 -3.58
C ARG A 26 -37.15 -22.74 -2.84
N SER A 27 -36.30 -22.78 -1.80
CA SER A 27 -36.52 -23.37 -0.47
C SER A 27 -35.17 -23.45 0.28
N PRO A 28 -35.13 -23.65 1.61
CA PRO A 28 -35.42 -22.64 2.63
C PRO A 28 -34.29 -22.58 3.69
N LEU A 29 -34.50 -21.77 4.73
CA LEU A 29 -33.78 -21.78 5.99
C LEU A 29 -33.38 -23.18 6.47
N ASP A 30 -32.13 -23.33 6.90
CA ASP A 30 -31.77 -24.31 7.92
C ASP A 30 -31.14 -23.56 9.12
N LEU A 31 -32.00 -23.29 10.10
CA LEU A 31 -31.64 -22.85 11.45
C LEU A 31 -31.60 -24.10 12.33
N SER A 32 -30.42 -24.72 12.41
CA SER A 32 -30.18 -25.84 13.31
C SER A 32 -28.95 -25.54 14.17
N SER A 33 -29.19 -24.95 15.35
CA SER A 33 -28.40 -25.16 16.56
C SER A 33 -29.26 -26.01 17.49
N PRO A 34 -28.74 -27.06 18.15
CA PRO A 34 -27.99 -26.83 19.39
C PRO A 34 -26.92 -27.90 19.71
N GLN A 35 -25.90 -27.56 20.51
CA GLN A 35 -25.55 -28.33 21.71
C GLN A 35 -24.33 -27.75 22.44
N THR A 36 -24.61 -27.24 23.64
CA THR A 36 -23.66 -27.07 24.75
C THR A 36 -23.62 -28.39 25.54
N PRO A 37 -22.43 -28.84 25.97
CA PRO A 37 -22.31 -29.58 27.22
C PRO A 37 -21.58 -28.77 28.29
N ALA A 38 -22.06 -28.98 29.52
CA ALA A 38 -21.69 -28.29 30.74
C ALA A 38 -20.35 -28.77 31.37
N ARG A 39 -19.92 -27.94 32.32
CA ARG A 39 -18.88 -28.10 33.35
C ARG A 39 -18.71 -29.52 33.92
N GLN A 40 -17.46 -29.85 34.26
CA GLN A 40 -17.13 -30.53 35.52
C GLN A 40 -15.91 -29.91 36.20
N ASP A 41 -16.07 -29.69 37.51
CA ASP A 41 -15.12 -29.29 38.54
C ASP A 41 -14.01 -30.33 38.77
N SER A 42 -12.84 -29.88 39.30
CA SER A 42 -12.26 -30.30 40.61
C SER A 42 -10.71 -30.23 40.67
N GLY A 43 -10.19 -29.14 41.29
CA GLY A 43 -8.98 -28.97 42.15
C GLY A 43 -7.60 -29.61 41.85
N PRO A 44 -6.52 -29.34 42.65
CA PRO A 44 -6.40 -28.43 43.81
C PRO A 44 -5.19 -27.44 43.78
N GLN A 45 -5.28 -26.42 44.64
CA GLN A 45 -4.24 -25.70 45.40
C GLN A 45 -2.79 -25.54 44.84
N ARG A 46 -2.32 -24.28 44.78
CA ARG A 46 -1.08 -23.87 45.48
C ARG A 46 -0.91 -22.36 45.63
N SER A 47 -0.82 -21.95 46.90
CA SER A 47 0.00 -20.88 47.48
C SER A 47 -0.08 -19.46 46.90
N GLY A 48 -0.83 -18.60 47.61
CA GLY A 48 -0.76 -17.15 47.45
C GLY A 48 0.53 -16.54 48.02
N PRO A 49 0.89 -15.31 47.62
CA PRO A 49 1.88 -14.50 48.33
C PRO A 49 1.25 -13.88 49.57
N GLN A 50 1.86 -14.12 50.73
CA GLN A 50 1.50 -13.50 52.00
C GLN A 50 1.70 -11.98 51.95
N PRO A 51 0.82 -11.18 52.58
CA PRO A 51 1.13 -9.80 52.89
C PRO A 51 2.17 -9.75 54.02
N VAL A 52 3.36 -9.24 53.70
CA VAL A 52 4.38 -8.89 54.69
C VAL A 52 3.81 -7.83 55.63
N LEU A 53 3.66 -8.23 56.90
CA LEU A 53 3.38 -7.36 58.04
C LEU A 53 4.48 -6.29 58.10
N ARG A 54 4.11 -5.01 57.94
CA ARG A 54 5.03 -3.88 58.13
C ARG A 54 5.04 -3.50 59.60
N ASP A 55 6.22 -3.49 60.18
CA ASP A 55 6.50 -2.99 61.53
C ASP A 55 6.38 -1.45 61.52
N PRO A 56 5.55 -0.81 62.36
CA PRO A 56 5.27 0.63 62.28
C PRO A 56 6.32 1.55 62.94
N LEU A 57 7.52 1.07 63.31
CA LEU A 57 8.50 1.87 64.05
C LEU A 57 9.97 1.71 63.58
N ASP A 58 10.23 1.57 62.28
CA ASP A 58 11.57 1.73 61.72
C ASP A 58 11.81 3.18 61.25
N LEU A 59 12.54 3.95 62.07
CA LEU A 59 12.93 5.35 61.82
C LEU A 59 14.35 5.48 61.23
N SER A 60 14.77 4.52 60.40
CA SER A 60 16.03 4.63 59.69
C SER A 60 15.92 5.64 58.51
N PRO A 61 16.83 6.64 58.40
CA PRO A 61 16.80 7.58 57.28
C PRO A 61 17.13 6.86 55.98
N ARG A 62 16.12 6.71 55.12
CA ARG A 62 16.27 6.18 53.76
C ARG A 62 17.09 7.16 52.93
N PRO A 63 18.19 6.73 52.26
CA PRO A 63 18.90 7.60 51.34
C PRO A 63 17.94 8.03 50.23
N ALA A 64 17.85 9.34 50.02
CA ALA A 64 16.99 9.92 49.00
C ALA A 64 17.34 9.32 47.63
N PRO A 65 16.35 8.90 46.82
CA PRO A 65 16.63 8.47 45.45
C PRO A 65 17.23 9.67 44.70
N ALA A 66 18.42 9.45 44.13
CA ALA A 66 19.07 10.43 43.27
C ALA A 66 18.09 10.89 42.18
N PRO A 67 18.07 12.20 41.84
CA PRO A 67 17.20 12.70 40.78
C PRO A 67 17.52 11.95 39.50
N SER A 68 16.54 11.20 39.00
CA SER A 68 16.61 10.52 37.73
C SER A 68 16.81 11.59 36.66
N ALA A 69 18.03 11.70 36.12
CA ALA A 69 18.26 12.55 34.95
C ALA A 69 17.20 12.22 33.89
N PRO A 70 16.58 13.22 33.24
CA PRO A 70 15.58 12.96 32.23
C PRO A 70 16.22 12.06 31.19
N ARG A 71 15.69 10.82 31.06
CA ARG A 71 16.02 9.91 29.95
C ARG A 71 15.82 10.73 28.68
N GLY A 72 16.92 11.14 28.06
CA GLY A 72 16.88 11.88 26.81
C GLY A 72 15.94 11.14 25.86
N LEU A 73 14.91 11.84 25.37
CA LEU A 73 13.98 11.29 24.40
C LEU A 73 14.82 10.66 23.29
N ALA A 74 14.73 9.33 23.16
CA ALA A 74 15.47 8.60 22.15
C ALA A 74 15.15 9.24 20.81
N ARG A 75 16.17 9.82 20.15
CA ARG A 75 16.00 10.48 18.84
C ARG A 75 15.41 9.46 17.87
N THR A 76 14.16 9.69 17.48
CA THR A 76 13.46 8.84 16.52
C THR A 76 14.14 8.93 15.16
N VAL A 77 13.94 7.94 14.28
CA VAL A 77 14.57 7.93 12.94
C VAL A 77 14.20 9.19 12.15
N GLU A 78 12.95 9.64 12.31
CA GLU A 78 12.41 10.84 11.67
C GLU A 78 13.17 12.11 12.03
N SER A 79 13.70 12.21 13.26
CA SER A 79 14.48 13.37 13.71
C SER A 79 15.85 13.52 13.04
N ARG A 80 16.30 12.49 12.31
CA ARG A 80 17.58 12.48 11.58
C ARG A 80 17.40 12.72 10.08
N LEU A 81 16.17 12.89 9.61
CA LEU A 81 15.89 13.08 8.19
C LEU A 81 16.16 14.52 7.77
N TYR A 82 16.73 14.67 6.58
CA TYR A 82 16.78 15.97 5.91
C TYR A 82 15.38 16.54 5.74
N PRO A 83 15.16 17.85 5.92
CA PRO A 83 13.86 18.46 5.71
C PRO A 83 13.30 18.15 4.32
N ALA A 84 12.02 17.78 4.26
CA ALA A 84 11.29 17.59 3.01
C ALA A 84 9.90 18.23 3.15
N PRO A 85 9.35 18.82 2.08
CA PRO A 85 8.00 19.36 2.10
C PRO A 85 6.96 18.31 2.50
N ALA A 86 5.94 18.74 3.25
CA ALA A 86 4.80 17.90 3.58
C ALA A 86 3.96 17.62 2.32
N PHE A 87 3.32 16.45 2.27
CA PHE A 87 2.35 16.13 1.23
C PHE A 87 1.17 17.13 1.28
N GLY A 88 0.83 17.70 0.12
CA GLY A 88 -0.12 18.82 0.00
C GLY A 88 0.52 20.20 0.12
N GLY A 89 1.80 20.31 0.52
CA GLY A 89 2.56 21.56 0.50
C GLY A 89 3.12 21.93 -0.87
N LEU A 90 3.17 20.95 -1.79
CA LEU A 90 3.54 21.15 -3.20
C LEU A 90 2.41 20.67 -4.11
N HIS A 91 2.19 21.40 -5.20
CA HIS A 91 1.24 21.00 -6.25
C HIS A 91 1.87 20.05 -7.27
N GLN A 92 3.20 20.07 -7.44
CA GLN A 92 3.91 19.26 -8.42
C GLN A 92 5.30 18.86 -7.94
N LEU A 93 5.70 17.61 -8.21
CA LEU A 93 7.09 17.15 -8.13
C LEU A 93 7.81 17.44 -9.44
N THR A 94 8.95 18.11 -9.33
CA THR A 94 9.82 18.50 -10.45
C THR A 94 11.26 18.07 -10.15
N ALA A 95 12.17 18.28 -11.10
CA ALA A 95 13.59 17.94 -10.90
C ALA A 95 14.22 18.68 -9.70
N SER A 96 13.77 19.91 -9.41
CA SER A 96 14.26 20.70 -8.27
C SER A 96 13.55 20.38 -6.96
N HIS A 97 12.31 19.89 -7.02
CA HIS A 97 11.49 19.54 -5.86
C HIS A 97 10.94 18.13 -6.03
N ALA A 98 11.85 17.16 -5.93
CA ALA A 98 11.55 15.77 -6.27
C ALA A 98 10.99 14.95 -5.09
N VAL A 99 10.89 15.52 -3.88
CA VAL A 99 10.55 14.77 -2.66
C VAL A 99 9.41 15.44 -1.89
N VAL A 100 8.45 14.63 -1.42
CA VAL A 100 7.45 15.01 -0.41
C VAL A 100 7.28 13.90 0.62
N ARG A 101 6.78 14.23 1.81
CA ARG A 101 6.49 13.22 2.85
C ARG A 101 5.05 13.28 3.32
N LEU A 102 4.41 12.13 3.35
CA LEU A 102 3.16 11.95 4.08
C LEU A 102 3.47 11.85 5.56
N ASN A 103 2.71 12.60 6.36
CA ASN A 103 2.79 12.49 7.81
C ASN A 103 2.18 11.15 8.30
N PRO A 104 2.36 10.76 9.57
CA PRO A 104 1.88 9.46 10.07
C PRO A 104 0.37 9.26 9.94
N ARG A 105 -0.42 10.34 10.04
CA ARG A 105 -1.88 10.28 9.86
C ARG A 105 -2.21 9.98 8.40
N GLN A 106 -1.64 10.73 7.46
CA GLN A 106 -1.84 10.54 6.02
C GLN A 106 -1.39 9.14 5.59
N ALA A 107 -0.24 8.67 6.09
CA ALA A 107 0.30 7.35 5.77
C ALA A 107 -0.47 6.17 6.39
N ALA A 108 -1.43 6.39 7.29
CA ALA A 108 -2.17 5.34 7.98
C ALA A 108 -3.65 5.22 7.57
N ILE A 109 -4.17 6.14 6.76
CA ILE A 109 -5.60 6.24 6.46
C ILE A 109 -5.87 5.98 4.98
N GLY A 110 -6.79 5.07 4.70
CA GLY A 110 -7.31 4.81 3.36
C GLY A 110 -6.28 4.20 2.43
N SER A 111 -6.18 4.77 1.23
CA SER A 111 -5.29 4.30 0.16
C SER A 111 -4.55 5.47 -0.49
N LEU A 112 -3.37 5.17 -1.02
CA LEU A 112 -2.63 6.03 -1.94
C LEU A 112 -2.95 5.56 -3.36
N PHE A 113 -3.46 6.45 -4.18
CA PHE A 113 -3.69 6.20 -5.60
C PHE A 113 -2.59 6.88 -6.41
N VAL A 114 -1.99 6.13 -7.32
CA VAL A 114 -1.02 6.65 -8.28
C VAL A 114 -1.55 6.36 -9.68
N THR A 115 -1.97 7.41 -10.36
CA THR A 115 -2.51 7.36 -11.72
C THR A 115 -1.42 7.70 -12.73
N GLY A 116 -1.58 7.27 -13.99
CA GLY A 116 -0.60 7.54 -15.05
C GLY A 116 0.62 6.61 -15.03
N THR A 117 0.52 5.45 -14.36
CA THR A 117 1.58 4.45 -14.25
C THR A 117 1.37 3.29 -15.23
N ARG A 118 2.43 2.77 -15.84
CA ARG A 118 2.39 1.55 -16.66
C ARG A 118 2.62 0.26 -15.85
N GLY A 119 3.30 0.38 -14.72
CA GLY A 119 3.67 -0.74 -13.87
C GLY A 119 4.05 -0.29 -12.46
N THR A 120 4.02 -1.24 -11.53
CA THR A 120 4.44 -1.03 -10.15
C THR A 120 5.23 -2.24 -9.65
N ALA A 121 6.17 -1.99 -8.74
CA ALA A 121 6.87 -3.03 -7.99
C ALA A 121 6.82 -2.70 -6.50
N TRP A 122 6.89 -3.72 -5.65
CA TRP A 122 6.85 -3.56 -4.20
C TRP A 122 7.80 -4.52 -3.50
N GLU A 123 8.26 -4.10 -2.34
CA GLU A 123 9.05 -4.90 -1.41
C GLU A 123 8.44 -4.76 -0.02
N GLY A 124 8.14 -5.90 0.59
CA GLY A 124 7.60 -6.01 1.94
C GLY A 124 8.68 -5.88 3.01
N GLU A 125 8.23 -5.76 4.25
CA GLU A 125 9.10 -5.77 5.44
C GLU A 125 9.92 -7.07 5.55
N ASP A 126 9.33 -8.19 5.13
CA ASP A 126 9.92 -9.53 5.06
C ASP A 126 10.77 -9.77 3.80
N ARG A 127 11.05 -8.72 3.01
CA ARG A 127 11.73 -8.79 1.70
C ARG A 127 10.95 -9.53 0.63
N THR A 128 9.65 -9.80 0.84
CA THR A 128 8.78 -10.31 -0.22
C THR A 128 8.62 -9.26 -1.31
N THR A 129 9.00 -9.59 -2.53
CA THR A 129 8.91 -8.68 -3.67
C THR A 129 7.94 -9.20 -4.73
N GLY A 130 7.30 -8.26 -5.40
CA GLY A 130 6.50 -8.54 -6.57
C GLY A 130 6.37 -7.30 -7.43
N ALA A 131 5.80 -7.49 -8.62
CA ALA A 131 5.48 -6.44 -9.55
C ALA A 131 4.17 -6.74 -10.25
N GLN A 132 3.51 -5.69 -10.72
CA GLN A 132 2.30 -5.81 -11.51
C GLN A 132 2.32 -4.76 -12.64
N SER A 133 1.85 -5.14 -13.83
CA SER A 133 1.61 -4.22 -14.93
C SER A 133 0.20 -3.63 -14.86
N VAL A 134 -0.05 -2.53 -15.57
CA VAL A 134 -1.41 -1.95 -15.72
C VAL A 134 -2.40 -2.95 -16.34
N HIS A 135 -1.92 -3.94 -17.08
CA HIS A 135 -2.70 -5.06 -17.63
C HIS A 135 -2.95 -6.18 -16.62
N ARG A 136 -2.56 -5.99 -15.36
CA ARG A 136 -2.69 -6.90 -14.22
C ARG A 136 -1.85 -8.17 -14.30
N GLU A 137 -0.92 -8.24 -15.24
CA GLU A 137 0.09 -9.29 -15.24
C GLU A 137 0.95 -9.11 -13.99
N GLN A 138 1.10 -10.18 -13.21
CA GLN A 138 1.81 -10.13 -11.94
C GLN A 138 3.04 -11.05 -12.01
N ILE A 139 4.15 -10.54 -11.48
CA ILE A 139 5.39 -11.30 -11.28
C ILE A 139 5.72 -11.26 -9.79
N GLY A 140 6.20 -12.39 -9.27
CA GLY A 140 6.51 -12.56 -7.86
C GLY A 140 5.28 -12.58 -6.95
N THR A 141 5.46 -12.15 -5.71
CA THR A 141 4.53 -12.45 -4.62
C THR A 141 3.79 -11.20 -4.15
N ALA A 142 2.47 -11.26 -4.17
CA ALA A 142 1.63 -10.22 -3.58
C ALA A 142 1.71 -10.27 -2.05
N ILE A 143 1.72 -9.10 -1.41
CA ILE A 143 1.69 -9.01 0.05
C ILE A 143 0.22 -8.95 0.49
N PRO A 144 -0.32 -9.98 1.17
CA PRO A 144 -1.71 -9.97 1.60
C PRO A 144 -1.92 -8.97 2.74
N THR A 145 -3.12 -8.41 2.81
CA THR A 145 -3.57 -7.62 3.97
C THR A 145 -4.75 -8.33 4.66
N PRO A 146 -5.04 -8.05 5.94
CA PRO A 146 -6.18 -8.63 6.67
C PRO A 146 -7.55 -8.46 5.98
N GLY A 147 -7.71 -7.51 5.05
CA GLY A 147 -8.93 -7.31 4.26
C GLY A 147 -8.99 -8.09 2.95
N ASN A 148 -8.11 -9.08 2.75
CA ASN A 148 -7.96 -9.86 1.51
C ASN A 148 -7.73 -8.99 0.25
N ARG A 149 -7.10 -7.83 0.44
CA ARG A 149 -6.63 -6.98 -0.64
C ARG A 149 -5.10 -7.03 -0.68
N PRO A 150 -4.45 -7.10 -1.85
CA PRO A 150 -3.02 -6.94 -1.91
C PRO A 150 -2.60 -5.56 -1.38
N LEU A 151 -1.46 -5.48 -0.70
CA LEU A 151 -0.93 -4.23 -0.15
C LEU A 151 -0.67 -3.19 -1.26
N VAL A 152 -0.15 -3.67 -2.39
CA VAL A 152 0.05 -2.91 -3.62
C VAL A 152 -0.62 -3.69 -4.76
N SER A 153 -1.45 -3.03 -5.54
CA SER A 153 -2.10 -3.63 -6.72
C SER A 153 -2.64 -2.57 -7.68
N PHE A 154 -2.94 -2.98 -8.90
CA PHE A 154 -3.75 -2.18 -9.82
C PHE A 154 -5.26 -2.36 -9.55
N VAL A 155 -5.95 -1.24 -9.41
CA VAL A 155 -7.42 -1.16 -9.42
C VAL A 155 -7.80 -0.32 -10.63
N ASN A 156 -8.51 -0.92 -11.58
CA ASN A 156 -8.74 -0.34 -12.91
C ASN A 156 -7.43 -0.03 -13.63
N ARG A 157 -6.99 1.23 -13.63
CA ARG A 157 -5.72 1.71 -14.22
C ARG A 157 -4.84 2.45 -13.21
N ASP A 158 -5.23 2.46 -11.95
CA ASP A 158 -4.52 3.17 -10.90
C ASP A 158 -3.75 2.16 -10.06
N ALA A 159 -2.48 2.44 -9.79
CA ALA A 159 -1.73 1.70 -8.81
C ALA A 159 -2.16 2.17 -7.42
N VAL A 160 -2.52 1.22 -6.55
CA VAL A 160 -3.11 1.50 -5.24
C VAL A 160 -2.23 0.88 -4.16
N VAL A 161 -1.90 1.67 -3.13
CA VAL A 161 -1.28 1.20 -1.89
C VAL A 161 -2.29 1.31 -0.76
N VAL A 162 -2.48 0.22 -0.01
CA VAL A 162 -3.36 0.22 1.17
C VAL A 162 -2.62 0.80 2.38
N LEU A 163 -2.84 2.09 2.64
CA LEU A 163 -2.08 2.87 3.65
C LEU A 163 -2.28 2.37 5.08
N ARG A 164 -3.47 1.84 5.40
CA ARG A 164 -3.73 1.18 6.71
C ARG A 164 -2.73 0.07 7.04
N HIS A 165 -2.11 -0.54 6.02
CA HIS A 165 -1.15 -1.62 6.15
C HIS A 165 0.25 -1.24 5.65
N VAL A 166 0.54 0.06 5.51
CA VAL A 166 1.84 0.56 5.00
C VAL A 166 3.03 0.07 5.82
N ARG A 167 2.83 -0.33 7.09
CA ARG A 167 3.90 -0.91 7.92
C ARG A 167 4.51 -2.17 7.31
N SER A 168 3.71 -2.94 6.57
CA SER A 168 4.15 -4.15 5.88
C SER A 168 4.90 -3.82 4.57
N LEU A 169 4.89 -2.56 4.13
CA LEU A 169 5.64 -2.07 2.99
C LEU A 169 7.02 -1.57 3.46
N ARG A 170 8.08 -2.01 2.79
CA ARG A 170 9.40 -1.39 2.89
C ARG A 170 9.55 -0.29 1.85
N ARG A 171 9.25 -0.61 0.59
CA ARG A 171 9.27 0.35 -0.53
C ARG A 171 8.40 -0.10 -1.70
N ALA A 172 7.99 0.83 -2.54
CA ALA A 172 7.32 0.58 -3.81
C ALA A 172 7.88 1.50 -4.91
N LEU A 173 7.75 1.04 -6.16
CA LEU A 173 8.06 1.78 -7.38
C LEU A 173 6.78 1.92 -8.19
N PHE A 174 6.63 3.07 -8.84
CA PHE A 174 5.58 3.32 -9.83
C PHE A 174 6.23 3.89 -11.08
N ILE A 175 6.11 3.17 -12.19
CA ILE A 175 6.77 3.49 -13.44
C ILE A 175 5.81 4.30 -14.29
N GLY A 176 6.17 5.54 -14.66
CA GLY A 176 5.32 6.41 -15.45
C GLY A 176 5.02 5.87 -16.84
N ALA A 177 3.80 6.12 -17.34
CA ALA A 177 3.39 5.76 -18.69
C ALA A 177 3.84 6.78 -19.77
N GLY A 178 4.73 7.72 -19.42
CA GLY A 178 5.21 8.81 -20.28
C GLY A 178 4.45 10.13 -20.09
N GLY A 179 3.19 10.08 -19.65
CA GLY A 179 2.41 11.25 -19.23
C GLY A 179 2.62 11.64 -17.76
N THR A 180 1.99 12.74 -17.35
CA THR A 180 1.93 13.18 -15.95
C THR A 180 1.31 12.07 -15.09
N MET A 181 1.97 11.72 -13.98
CA MET A 181 1.38 10.88 -12.93
C MET A 181 0.69 11.78 -11.91
N THR A 182 -0.36 11.27 -11.27
CA THR A 182 -0.99 11.97 -10.13
C THR A 182 -0.97 11.05 -8.93
N VAL A 183 -0.53 11.57 -7.79
CA VAL A 183 -0.61 10.87 -6.52
C VAL A 183 -1.71 11.49 -5.68
N GLN A 184 -2.64 10.69 -5.19
CA GLN A 184 -3.78 11.15 -4.40
C GLN A 184 -3.94 10.31 -3.13
N THR A 185 -4.24 10.96 -2.02
CA THR A 185 -4.59 10.33 -0.74
C THR A 185 -6.09 10.37 -0.49
N PHE A 186 -6.56 9.55 0.45
CA PHE A 186 -7.99 9.45 0.80
C PHE A 186 -8.61 10.78 1.29
N ASP A 187 -7.81 11.66 1.90
CA ASP A 187 -8.25 12.98 2.35
C ASP A 187 -8.44 14.01 1.21
N GLY A 188 -8.27 13.58 -0.04
CA GLY A 188 -8.43 14.42 -1.22
C GLY A 188 -7.18 15.18 -1.62
N SER A 189 -6.11 15.16 -0.80
CA SER A 189 -4.84 15.80 -1.16
C SER A 189 -4.23 15.11 -2.38
N ALA A 190 -3.73 15.89 -3.33
CA ALA A 190 -3.13 15.38 -4.54
C ALA A 190 -1.89 16.19 -4.95
N ILE A 191 -0.97 15.53 -5.62
CA ILE A 191 0.23 16.13 -6.22
C ILE A 191 0.45 15.57 -7.62
N ALA A 192 0.78 16.44 -8.56
CA ALA A 192 1.20 16.02 -9.89
C ALA A 192 2.67 15.60 -9.87
N VAL A 193 3.05 14.63 -10.68
CA VAL A 193 4.43 14.21 -10.87
C VAL A 193 4.71 14.24 -12.36
N GLN A 194 5.71 15.03 -12.78
CA GLN A 194 6.06 15.13 -14.19
C GLN A 194 6.40 13.75 -14.76
N GLY A 195 5.87 13.42 -15.94
CA GLY A 195 6.11 12.12 -16.59
C GLY A 195 7.56 11.93 -17.07
N ALA A 196 8.25 13.04 -17.30
CA ALA A 196 9.65 13.13 -17.64
C ALA A 196 10.27 14.32 -16.89
N LEU A 197 11.37 14.09 -16.19
CA LEU A 197 12.13 15.15 -15.50
C LEU A 197 13.24 15.76 -16.38
N GLY A 198 13.45 15.20 -17.58
CA GLY A 198 14.40 15.69 -18.57
C GLY A 198 14.23 15.02 -19.94
N PRO A 199 14.92 15.48 -20.99
CA PRO A 199 14.85 14.89 -22.33
C PRO A 199 15.32 13.43 -22.35
N GLY A 200 14.56 12.54 -23.00
CA GLY A 200 14.87 11.11 -23.07
C GLY A 200 14.81 10.39 -21.72
N GLN A 201 14.16 10.99 -20.73
CA GLN A 201 13.97 10.42 -19.39
C GLN A 201 12.49 10.10 -19.17
N ARG A 202 12.25 9.06 -18.40
CA ARG A 202 10.96 8.73 -17.79
C ARG A 202 11.07 8.91 -16.29
N THR A 203 9.98 9.31 -15.66
CA THR A 203 9.90 9.39 -14.21
C THR A 203 9.47 8.05 -13.61
N VAL A 204 10.20 7.63 -12.59
CA VAL A 204 9.80 6.59 -11.64
C VAL A 204 9.51 7.27 -10.31
N LEU A 205 8.33 7.03 -9.75
CA LEU A 205 8.00 7.46 -8.40
C LEU A 205 8.35 6.35 -7.43
N THR A 206 9.20 6.64 -6.44
CA THR A 206 9.53 5.73 -5.36
C THR A 206 8.76 6.13 -4.10
N ALA A 207 8.19 5.14 -3.42
CA ALA A 207 7.53 5.30 -2.14
C ALA A 207 8.29 4.48 -1.10
N THR A 208 8.95 5.14 -0.14
CA THR A 208 9.77 4.48 0.87
C THR A 208 9.22 4.74 2.25
N ARG A 209 8.99 3.67 3.01
CA ARG A 209 8.59 3.79 4.41
C ARG A 209 9.81 4.16 5.26
N ILE A 210 9.69 5.23 6.05
CA ILE A 210 10.73 5.67 7.00
C ILE A 210 10.08 5.85 8.37
N GLY A 211 10.22 4.84 9.23
CA GLY A 211 9.55 4.82 10.54
C GLY A 211 8.03 4.88 10.38
N ALA A 212 7.42 5.98 10.83
CA ALA A 212 5.98 6.25 10.68
C ALA A 212 5.62 7.09 9.44
N LEU A 213 6.61 7.58 8.68
CA LEU A 213 6.42 8.41 7.49
C LEU A 213 6.44 7.57 6.21
N LEU A 214 5.79 8.08 5.17
CA LEU A 214 5.96 7.58 3.80
C LEU A 214 6.55 8.72 2.95
N GLU A 215 7.78 8.51 2.47
CA GLU A 215 8.45 9.44 1.56
C GLU A 215 8.12 9.06 0.12
N LEU A 216 7.72 10.06 -0.66
CA LEU A 216 7.53 9.93 -2.10
C LEU A 216 8.63 10.71 -2.81
N ARG A 217 9.31 10.07 -3.75
CA ARG A 217 10.40 10.68 -4.49
C ARG A 217 10.29 10.40 -5.99
N ALA A 218 10.35 11.46 -6.80
CA ALA A 218 10.42 11.35 -8.25
C ALA A 218 11.89 11.17 -8.68
N GLU A 219 12.15 10.16 -9.49
CA GLU A 219 13.49 9.79 -9.96
C GLU A 219 13.47 9.66 -11.49
N SER A 220 14.58 10.01 -12.14
CA SER A 220 14.71 9.93 -13.60
C SER A 220 15.39 8.64 -13.99
N VAL A 221 14.84 7.95 -14.99
CA VAL A 221 15.47 6.82 -15.65
C VAL A 221 15.44 7.01 -17.17
N PRO A 222 16.38 6.44 -17.92
CA PRO A 222 16.32 6.47 -19.38
C PRO A 222 15.00 5.92 -19.91
N GLU A 223 14.38 6.61 -20.87
CA GLU A 223 13.04 6.27 -21.37
C GLU A 223 12.98 4.90 -22.05
N GLN A 224 14.08 4.51 -22.70
CA GLN A 224 14.22 3.24 -23.42
C GLN A 224 14.30 2.02 -22.51
N TRP A 225 14.48 2.21 -21.20
CA TRP A 225 14.58 1.08 -20.28
C TRP A 225 13.27 0.30 -20.18
N ASP A 226 13.41 -1.03 -20.25
CA ASP A 226 12.32 -1.95 -19.92
C ASP A 226 12.06 -1.99 -18.40
N ASP A 227 10.94 -2.58 -17.99
CA ASP A 227 10.59 -2.65 -16.57
C ASP A 227 11.61 -3.46 -15.76
N GLY A 228 12.23 -4.49 -16.35
CA GLY A 228 13.24 -5.32 -15.70
C GLY A 228 14.56 -4.59 -15.46
N GLU A 229 14.99 -3.75 -16.40
CA GLU A 229 16.12 -2.82 -16.25
C GLU A 229 15.87 -1.83 -15.11
N ILE A 230 14.68 -1.22 -15.08
CA ILE A 230 14.28 -0.32 -14.00
C ILE A 230 14.32 -1.06 -12.65
N TRP A 231 13.75 -2.25 -12.55
CA TRP A 231 13.78 -3.01 -11.29
C TRP A 231 15.20 -3.30 -10.82
N ARG A 232 16.11 -3.64 -11.72
CA ARG A 232 17.52 -3.88 -11.38
C ARG A 232 18.21 -2.61 -10.88
N GLU A 233 17.99 -1.46 -11.52
CA GLU A 233 18.52 -0.17 -11.08
C GLU A 233 18.11 0.13 -9.63
N PHE A 234 16.84 -0.12 -9.31
CA PHE A 234 16.30 0.08 -7.96
C PHE A 234 16.58 -1.10 -7.00
N ALA A 235 17.42 -2.06 -7.39
CA ALA A 235 17.79 -3.24 -6.62
C ALA A 235 16.58 -4.08 -6.16
N PHE A 236 15.59 -4.28 -7.03
CA PHE A 236 14.51 -5.24 -6.83
C PHE A 236 14.91 -6.59 -7.43
N THR A 237 14.77 -7.64 -6.63
CA THR A 237 14.89 -9.03 -7.06
C THR A 237 13.56 -9.70 -6.82
N MET A 238 12.86 -10.12 -7.88
CA MET A 238 11.51 -10.69 -7.75
C MET A 238 11.56 -12.03 -7.04
N THR A 239 10.79 -12.18 -5.97
CA THR A 239 10.61 -13.48 -5.33
C THR A 239 9.91 -14.42 -6.30
N VAL A 240 10.23 -15.70 -6.23
CA VAL A 240 9.49 -16.70 -6.99
C VAL A 240 8.13 -16.84 -6.32
N GLY A 241 7.10 -16.30 -6.96
CA GLY A 241 5.73 -16.54 -6.54
C GLY A 241 5.45 -18.02 -6.74
N LEU A 242 5.29 -18.79 -5.65
CA LEU A 242 4.57 -20.05 -5.71
C LEU A 242 3.14 -19.66 -6.08
N GLY A 243 2.85 -19.64 -7.38
CA GLY A 243 1.56 -19.24 -7.89
C GLY A 243 0.48 -19.92 -7.07
N THR A 244 -0.50 -19.16 -6.60
CA THR A 244 -1.72 -19.75 -6.08
C THR A 244 -2.34 -20.56 -7.22
N LEU A 245 -2.02 -21.86 -7.25
CA LEU A 245 -2.78 -22.87 -7.96
C LEU A 245 -4.20 -22.77 -7.43
N ARG A 246 -5.04 -22.00 -8.12
CA ARG A 246 -6.48 -22.02 -7.91
C ARG A 246 -6.93 -23.44 -8.26
N ARG A 247 -7.32 -24.21 -7.25
CA ARG A 247 -8.21 -25.36 -7.43
C ARG A 247 -9.64 -24.87 -7.61
#